data_AF-A0A6L3ERD3-F1
#
_entry.id   AF-A0A6L3ERD3-F1
#
_cell.length_a   1.000
_cell.length_b   1.000
_cell.length_c   1.000
_cell.angle_alpha   90.00
_cell.angle_beta   90.00
_cell.angle_gamma   90.00
#
_symmetry.space_group_name_H-M   'P 1'
#
loop_
_entity.id
_entity.type
_entity.pdbx_description
1 polymer ?
#
loop_
_entity_poly.entity_id
_entity_poly.type
_entity_poly.pdbx_seq_one_letter_code
_entity_poly.pdbx_strand_id
1 'polypeptide(L)'
;MIPSGGFTDLRVSRAHGLEHEDSVWPSFTDIMTVIVMIFLMALVIILIRNVDLVQQLRETMQSERQVAELARTKEQQRQRLEGELAKMRGDLESTRSALAEARAERDVMTGEANRLENRVATLLRDIGALESLRQQLIEKNEAASDENTRLSDTVKSLQVRLAEKTGETEQLSASLAELEALRNRLATELAGALGDIKELETEKSQSEIERADLSRQLATLNERLAQLAATNTELGSQRTTLRNQVGQLGALLTDAQRARAAASALNEALGEQLDAVRTRYNLSVEQLALIRDELLQRETALDEERQKREAAEQRVLALKGDYVDLEEKYNLLVRPARSTEGRYVVEVRYTKRSGVNLYQIREPGSSEYRNVSLDQLKARLDEIKAEHPKNLYTRIIIPDDSGLSYNEAWNFTNNILNAYDYYYQ
;
A
#
# COMPACT_ATOMS: atom_id res chain seq x y z
N MET A 1 197.47 -108.63 -34.96
CA MET A 1 197.88 -109.98 -34.53
C MET A 1 198.41 -110.74 -35.75
N ILE A 2 199.37 -111.63 -35.54
CA ILE A 2 199.93 -112.62 -36.50
C ILE A 2 199.07 -113.89 -36.35
N PRO A 3 198.63 -114.58 -37.44
CA PRO A 3 199.42 -115.64 -38.11
C PRO A 3 199.15 -115.79 -39.64
N SER A 4 199.62 -116.84 -40.37
CA SER A 4 200.96 -117.47 -40.53
C SER A 4 200.85 -118.80 -41.33
N GLY A 5 201.60 -118.95 -42.44
CA GLY A 5 201.98 -120.26 -43.06
C GLY A 5 201.00 -120.91 -44.06
N GLY A 6 201.48 -121.70 -45.05
CA GLY A 6 200.57 -122.37 -46.02
C GLY A 6 201.01 -123.27 -47.21
N PHE A 7 202.29 -123.43 -47.59
CA PHE A 7 202.84 -124.55 -48.44
C PHE A 7 202.43 -124.83 -49.93
N THR A 8 203.45 -125.17 -50.76
CA THR A 8 203.48 -125.95 -52.07
C THR A 8 202.69 -125.46 -53.32
N ASP A 9 203.24 -125.27 -54.54
CA ASP A 9 204.06 -126.08 -55.51
C ASP A 9 203.16 -126.92 -56.47
N LEU A 10 203.26 -126.96 -57.83
CA LEU A 10 204.39 -127.35 -58.72
C LEU A 10 204.25 -126.85 -60.20
N ARG A 11 205.38 -126.39 -60.81
CA ARG A 11 205.87 -126.62 -62.23
C ARG A 11 205.01 -126.16 -63.45
N VAL A 12 205.52 -125.86 -64.68
CA VAL A 12 206.87 -125.99 -65.31
C VAL A 12 207.13 -125.04 -66.53
N SER A 13 208.36 -124.47 -66.66
CA SER A 13 209.13 -124.06 -67.90
C SER A 13 208.55 -123.14 -69.01
N ARG A 14 209.31 -122.49 -69.93
CA ARG A 14 210.73 -122.00 -70.11
C ARG A 14 210.79 -121.32 -71.53
N ALA A 15 211.50 -120.25 -71.94
CA ALA A 15 212.42 -119.23 -71.39
C ALA A 15 213.87 -119.19 -72.00
N HIS A 16 214.29 -118.00 -72.49
CA HIS A 16 215.65 -117.57 -72.94
C HIS A 16 216.27 -118.20 -74.22
N GLY A 17 217.42 -117.66 -74.65
CA GLY A 17 218.18 -117.99 -75.89
C GLY A 17 219.60 -117.35 -75.88
N LEU A 18 220.20 -117.17 -77.09
CA LEU A 18 221.60 -116.72 -77.37
C LEU A 18 222.66 -117.86 -77.21
N GLU A 19 223.89 -117.84 -77.77
CA GLU A 19 224.65 -116.80 -78.53
C GLU A 19 225.78 -117.42 -79.42
N HIS A 20 226.54 -116.58 -80.17
CA HIS A 20 227.78 -116.89 -80.93
C HIS A 20 227.60 -117.86 -82.16
N GLU A 21 228.53 -118.06 -83.14
CA GLU A 21 229.94 -117.64 -83.34
C GLU A 21 230.38 -117.55 -84.85
N ASP A 22 231.54 -116.91 -85.10
CA ASP A 22 232.52 -116.94 -86.22
C ASP A 22 232.22 -116.74 -87.76
N SER A 23 232.95 -115.76 -88.33
CA SER A 23 233.59 -115.65 -89.69
C SER A 23 232.89 -115.53 -91.09
N VAL A 24 233.07 -114.32 -91.71
CA VAL A 24 233.84 -114.05 -92.99
C VAL A 24 233.17 -113.84 -94.41
N TRP A 25 233.54 -112.70 -95.06
CA TRP A 25 233.45 -112.30 -96.52
C TRP A 25 232.01 -112.12 -97.17
N PRO A 26 231.79 -111.63 -98.44
CA PRO A 26 231.46 -110.20 -98.64
C PRO A 26 230.43 -109.77 -99.75
N SER A 27 230.15 -108.45 -99.78
CA SER A 27 229.82 -107.60 -100.95
C SER A 27 228.84 -108.10 -102.04
N PHE A 28 227.58 -107.60 -102.01
CA PHE A 28 226.86 -107.04 -103.19
C PHE A 28 225.47 -106.42 -102.84
N THR A 29 224.99 -106.56 -101.60
CA THR A 29 223.57 -106.38 -101.21
C THR A 29 223.05 -104.96 -100.99
N ASP A 30 223.91 -103.94 -101.05
CA ASP A 30 223.67 -102.61 -100.43
C ASP A 30 222.68 -101.68 -101.17
N ILE A 31 221.91 -102.21 -102.11
CA ILE A 31 220.82 -101.51 -102.82
C ILE A 31 219.43 -101.99 -102.35
N MET A 32 219.31 -103.18 -101.75
CA MET A 32 218.00 -103.72 -101.33
C MET A 32 217.50 -103.11 -100.00
N THR A 33 218.41 -102.75 -99.11
CA THR A 33 218.15 -102.20 -97.77
C THR A 33 217.34 -100.88 -97.81
N VAL A 34 217.66 -100.00 -98.76
CA VAL A 34 217.01 -98.69 -98.94
C VAL A 34 215.52 -98.84 -99.27
N ILE A 35 215.14 -99.84 -100.08
CA ILE A 35 213.75 -100.09 -100.47
C ILE A 35 212.90 -100.52 -99.26
N VAL A 36 213.47 -101.30 -98.34
CA VAL A 36 212.80 -101.73 -97.10
C VAL A 36 212.52 -100.53 -96.18
N MET A 37 213.43 -99.55 -96.10
CA MET A 37 213.27 -98.40 -95.20
C MET A 37 212.10 -97.50 -95.61
N ILE A 38 211.83 -97.34 -96.92
CA ILE A 38 210.64 -96.65 -97.43
C ILE A 38 209.35 -97.37 -97.01
N PHE A 39 209.35 -98.71 -97.06
CA PHE A 39 208.20 -99.53 -96.68
C PHE A 39 207.88 -99.45 -95.17
N LEU A 40 208.91 -99.43 -94.31
CA LEU A 40 208.75 -99.24 -92.87
C LEU A 40 208.13 -97.88 -92.52
N MET A 41 208.57 -96.80 -93.20
CA MET A 41 208.07 -95.46 -92.94
C MET A 41 206.59 -95.28 -93.33
N ALA A 42 206.14 -95.97 -94.39
CA ALA A 42 204.73 -95.98 -94.79
C ALA A 42 203.80 -96.68 -93.77
N LEU A 43 204.28 -97.74 -93.11
CA LEU A 43 203.48 -98.54 -92.17
C LEU A 43 203.04 -97.73 -90.93
N VAL A 44 203.93 -96.88 -90.42
CA VAL A 44 203.69 -96.06 -89.20
C VAL A 44 202.55 -95.05 -89.40
N ILE A 45 202.44 -94.46 -90.59
CA ILE A 45 201.44 -93.43 -90.92
C ILE A 45 200.00 -94.00 -90.87
N ILE A 46 199.82 -95.26 -91.27
CA ILE A 46 198.53 -95.94 -91.25
C ILE A 46 198.07 -96.21 -89.80
N LEU A 47 199.00 -96.60 -88.92
CA LEU A 47 198.68 -96.98 -87.55
C LEU A 47 198.19 -95.79 -86.71
N ILE A 48 198.83 -94.62 -86.85
CA ILE A 48 198.43 -93.39 -86.14
C ILE A 48 196.99 -93.00 -86.51
N ARG A 49 196.66 -92.99 -87.81
CA ARG A 49 195.30 -92.63 -88.30
C ARG A 49 194.18 -93.53 -87.77
N ASN A 50 194.48 -94.75 -87.37
CA ASN A 50 193.50 -95.69 -86.83
C ASN A 50 193.19 -95.43 -85.35
N VAL A 51 194.08 -94.77 -84.60
CA VAL A 51 193.89 -94.46 -83.18
C VAL A 51 192.92 -93.29 -82.99
N ASP A 52 193.11 -92.19 -83.73
CA ASP A 52 192.29 -90.98 -83.61
C ASP A 52 190.78 -91.25 -83.85
N LEU A 53 190.46 -92.09 -84.84
CA LEU A 53 189.09 -92.39 -85.23
C LEU A 53 188.29 -93.11 -84.12
N VAL A 54 188.96 -93.98 -83.35
CA VAL A 54 188.35 -94.75 -82.26
C VAL A 54 188.06 -93.86 -81.05
N GLN A 55 188.84 -92.80 -80.84
CA GLN A 55 188.62 -91.87 -79.74
C GLN A 55 187.40 -90.96 -79.98
N GLN A 56 187.27 -90.38 -81.19
CA GLN A 56 186.13 -89.51 -81.55
C GLN A 56 184.76 -90.21 -81.40
N LEU A 57 184.70 -91.52 -81.70
CA LEU A 57 183.48 -92.31 -81.58
C LEU A 57 183.07 -92.60 -80.12
N ARG A 58 184.02 -92.62 -79.18
CA ARG A 58 183.73 -92.80 -77.75
C ARG A 58 183.12 -91.53 -77.13
N GLU A 59 183.59 -90.37 -77.55
CA GLU A 59 183.13 -89.07 -77.03
C GLU A 59 181.69 -88.76 -77.47
N THR A 60 181.30 -89.12 -78.70
CA THR A 60 179.91 -89.02 -79.19
C THR A 60 178.96 -89.94 -78.42
N MET A 61 179.35 -91.18 -78.16
CA MET A 61 178.54 -92.15 -77.39
C MET A 61 178.36 -91.76 -75.90
N GLN A 62 179.19 -90.88 -75.34
CA GLN A 62 179.03 -90.38 -73.97
C GLN A 62 178.09 -89.17 -73.90
N SER A 63 178.15 -88.24 -74.84
CA SER A 63 177.26 -87.07 -74.85
C SER A 63 175.81 -87.44 -75.13
N GLU A 64 175.54 -88.39 -76.03
CA GLU A 64 174.18 -88.90 -76.29
C GLU A 64 173.53 -89.50 -75.03
N ARG A 65 174.29 -90.26 -74.22
CA ARG A 65 173.81 -90.81 -72.94
C ARG A 65 173.46 -89.72 -71.93
N GLN A 66 174.29 -88.68 -71.81
CA GLN A 66 174.01 -87.55 -70.93
C GLN A 66 172.76 -86.79 -71.37
N VAL A 67 172.56 -86.59 -72.67
CA VAL A 67 171.33 -85.99 -73.21
C VAL A 67 170.10 -86.87 -72.92
N ALA A 68 170.20 -88.19 -73.04
CA ALA A 68 169.11 -89.12 -72.75
C ALA A 68 168.72 -89.15 -71.25
N GLU A 69 169.69 -89.10 -70.33
CA GLU A 69 169.42 -89.01 -68.88
C GLU A 69 168.85 -87.64 -68.48
N LEU A 70 169.37 -86.56 -69.07
CA LEU A 70 168.88 -85.21 -68.84
C LEU A 70 167.48 -84.99 -69.45
N ALA A 71 167.15 -85.67 -70.55
CA ALA A 71 165.80 -85.75 -71.09
C ALA A 71 164.87 -86.56 -70.17
N ARG A 72 165.29 -87.72 -69.64
CA ARG A 72 164.50 -88.51 -68.69
C ARG A 72 164.20 -87.76 -67.40
N THR A 73 165.17 -87.07 -66.83
CA THR A 73 164.99 -86.28 -65.60
C THR A 73 164.10 -85.05 -65.85
N LYS A 74 164.26 -84.34 -66.98
CA LYS A 74 163.32 -83.29 -67.40
C LYS A 74 161.91 -83.82 -67.63
N GLU A 75 161.74 -84.98 -68.25
CA GLU A 75 160.42 -85.57 -68.51
C GLU A 75 159.75 -86.02 -67.20
N GLN A 76 160.49 -86.60 -66.25
CA GLN A 76 159.98 -86.89 -64.91
C GLN A 76 159.61 -85.61 -64.14
N GLN A 77 160.38 -84.53 -64.28
CA GLN A 77 160.01 -83.22 -63.73
C GLN A 77 158.76 -82.66 -64.41
N ARG A 78 158.64 -82.79 -65.74
CA ARG A 78 157.47 -82.34 -66.51
C ARG A 78 156.22 -83.09 -66.08
N GLN A 79 156.28 -84.42 -65.95
CA GLN A 79 155.17 -85.25 -65.51
C GLN A 79 154.76 -84.99 -64.05
N ARG A 80 155.72 -84.70 -63.16
CA ARG A 80 155.41 -84.23 -61.79
C ARG A 80 154.71 -82.88 -61.79
N LEU A 81 155.24 -81.90 -62.53
CA LEU A 81 154.63 -80.57 -62.67
C LEU A 81 153.27 -80.62 -63.37
N GLU A 82 153.07 -81.49 -64.35
CA GLU A 82 151.77 -81.76 -64.99
C GLU A 82 150.79 -82.40 -64.01
N GLY A 83 151.25 -83.32 -63.16
CA GLY A 83 150.45 -83.90 -62.08
C GLY A 83 150.09 -82.89 -60.98
N GLU A 84 151.02 -82.03 -60.58
CA GLU A 84 150.78 -80.94 -59.64
C GLU A 84 149.85 -79.87 -60.24
N LEU A 85 150.00 -79.53 -61.53
CA LEU A 85 149.09 -78.63 -62.25
C LEU A 85 147.70 -79.26 -62.45
N ALA A 86 147.61 -80.56 -62.71
CA ALA A 86 146.34 -81.28 -62.80
C ALA A 86 145.64 -81.32 -61.43
N LYS A 87 146.38 -81.59 -60.36
CA LYS A 87 145.86 -81.54 -58.99
C LYS A 87 145.44 -80.12 -58.61
N MET A 88 146.29 -79.12 -58.79
CA MET A 88 145.95 -77.72 -58.54
C MET A 88 144.74 -77.26 -59.38
N ARG A 89 144.58 -77.74 -60.62
CA ARG A 89 143.36 -77.48 -61.41
C ARG A 89 142.12 -78.16 -60.82
N GLY A 90 142.23 -79.40 -60.34
CA GLY A 90 141.14 -80.11 -59.65
C GLY A 90 140.76 -79.46 -58.30
N ASP A 91 141.75 -79.06 -57.52
CA ASP A 91 141.58 -78.35 -56.24
C ASP A 91 140.97 -76.95 -56.49
N LEU A 92 141.39 -76.25 -57.55
CA LEU A 92 140.87 -74.93 -57.94
C LEU A 92 139.46 -75.02 -58.53
N GLU A 93 139.15 -76.07 -59.30
CA GLU A 93 137.80 -76.25 -59.87
C GLU A 93 136.79 -76.78 -58.84
N SER A 94 137.21 -77.65 -57.91
CA SER A 94 136.37 -78.07 -56.78
C SER A 94 136.13 -76.94 -55.78
N THR A 95 137.14 -76.11 -55.47
CA THR A 95 136.93 -74.90 -54.65
C THR A 95 136.11 -73.83 -55.38
N ARG A 96 136.20 -73.70 -56.71
CA ARG A 96 135.24 -72.91 -57.51
C ARG A 96 133.82 -73.45 -57.42
N SER A 97 133.64 -74.77 -57.53
CA SER A 97 132.32 -75.42 -57.44
C SER A 97 131.70 -75.20 -56.06
N ALA A 98 132.45 -75.45 -54.98
CA ALA A 98 131.99 -75.18 -53.61
C ALA A 98 131.73 -73.68 -53.37
N LEU A 99 132.53 -72.78 -53.95
CA LEU A 99 132.29 -71.34 -53.90
C LEU A 99 131.07 -70.91 -54.73
N ALA A 100 130.72 -71.62 -55.80
CA ALA A 100 129.51 -71.39 -56.58
C ALA A 100 128.27 -71.92 -55.85
N GLU A 101 128.37 -73.08 -55.19
CA GLU A 101 127.32 -73.66 -54.34
C GLU A 101 127.04 -72.78 -53.12
N ALA A 102 128.07 -72.37 -52.37
CA ALA A 102 127.93 -71.45 -51.24
C ALA A 102 127.52 -70.01 -51.66
N ARG A 103 127.68 -69.65 -52.94
CA ARG A 103 127.05 -68.43 -53.51
C ARG A 103 125.57 -68.68 -53.77
N ALA A 104 125.20 -69.76 -54.45
CA ALA A 104 123.81 -70.11 -54.71
C ALA A 104 122.99 -70.27 -53.42
N GLU A 105 123.54 -70.89 -52.38
CA GLU A 105 122.93 -70.98 -51.05
C GLU A 105 122.74 -69.58 -50.44
N ARG A 106 123.74 -68.70 -50.49
CA ARG A 106 123.60 -67.31 -50.04
C ARG A 106 122.56 -66.53 -50.86
N ASP A 107 122.49 -66.75 -52.16
CA ASP A 107 121.57 -66.06 -53.06
C ASP A 107 120.12 -66.53 -52.81
N VAL A 108 119.92 -67.80 -52.44
CA VAL A 108 118.64 -68.32 -51.89
C VAL A 108 118.34 -67.69 -50.52
N MET A 109 119.28 -67.74 -49.57
CA MET A 109 119.10 -67.21 -48.21
C MET A 109 118.84 -65.70 -48.17
N THR A 110 119.47 -64.92 -49.06
CA THR A 110 119.17 -63.49 -49.23
C THR A 110 117.84 -63.27 -49.93
N GLY A 111 117.46 -64.12 -50.90
CA GLY A 111 116.11 -64.17 -51.44
C GLY A 111 115.03 -64.43 -50.39
N GLU A 112 115.29 -65.30 -49.42
CA GLU A 112 114.38 -65.59 -48.31
C GLU A 112 114.38 -64.49 -47.24
N ALA A 113 115.55 -63.94 -46.89
CA ALA A 113 115.65 -62.77 -46.02
C ALA A 113 114.85 -61.57 -46.60
N ASN A 114 115.01 -61.28 -47.89
CA ASN A 114 114.26 -60.24 -48.59
C ASN A 114 112.74 -60.52 -48.58
N ARG A 115 112.30 -61.77 -48.71
CA ARG A 115 110.87 -62.14 -48.59
C ARG A 115 110.35 -61.93 -47.17
N LEU A 116 111.13 -62.30 -46.15
CA LEU A 116 110.78 -62.11 -44.75
C LEU A 116 110.74 -60.61 -44.38
N GLU A 117 111.71 -59.83 -44.83
CA GLU A 117 111.75 -58.37 -44.63
C GLU A 117 110.55 -57.67 -45.27
N ASN A 118 110.21 -58.00 -46.53
CA ASN A 118 109.00 -57.48 -47.18
C ASN A 118 107.71 -57.90 -46.45
N ARG A 119 107.67 -59.10 -45.86
CA ARG A 119 106.53 -59.58 -45.06
C ARG A 119 106.44 -58.86 -43.71
N VAL A 120 107.55 -58.63 -43.02
CA VAL A 120 107.62 -57.82 -41.79
C VAL A 120 107.21 -56.37 -42.07
N ALA A 121 107.75 -55.76 -43.13
CA ALA A 121 107.39 -54.42 -43.58
C ALA A 121 105.93 -54.28 -44.06
N THR A 122 105.24 -55.40 -44.32
CA THR A 122 103.79 -55.43 -44.59
C THR A 122 103.01 -55.58 -43.29
N LEU A 123 103.36 -56.54 -42.42
CA LEU A 123 102.74 -56.72 -41.11
C LEU A 123 102.85 -55.46 -40.23
N LEU A 124 103.94 -54.71 -40.30
CA LEU A 124 104.09 -53.42 -39.58
C LEU A 124 103.13 -52.33 -40.12
N ARG A 125 102.84 -52.33 -41.42
CA ARG A 125 101.81 -51.44 -42.00
C ARG A 125 100.40 -51.87 -41.57
N ASP A 126 100.14 -53.17 -41.56
CA ASP A 126 98.85 -53.73 -41.13
C ASP A 126 98.60 -53.46 -39.64
N ILE A 127 99.62 -53.59 -38.79
CA ILE A 127 99.57 -53.23 -37.36
C ILE A 127 99.25 -51.74 -37.19
N GLY A 128 99.98 -50.84 -37.85
CA GLY A 128 99.71 -49.40 -37.77
C GLY A 128 98.31 -49.00 -38.28
N ALA A 129 97.79 -49.70 -39.28
CA ALA A 129 96.41 -49.53 -39.76
C ALA A 129 95.38 -50.02 -38.73
N LEU A 130 95.64 -51.16 -38.08
CA LEU A 130 94.79 -51.70 -37.00
C LEU A 130 94.82 -50.85 -35.74
N GLU A 131 95.97 -50.26 -35.39
CA GLU A 131 96.10 -49.32 -34.27
C GLU A 131 95.33 -48.02 -34.54
N SER A 132 95.44 -47.47 -35.75
CA SER A 132 94.63 -46.31 -36.19
C SER A 132 93.12 -46.61 -36.17
N LEU A 133 92.71 -47.79 -36.68
CA LEU A 133 91.31 -48.22 -36.64
C LEU A 133 90.81 -48.42 -35.19
N ARG A 134 91.63 -49.02 -34.33
CA ARG A 134 91.32 -49.19 -32.90
C ARG A 134 91.15 -47.84 -32.21
N GLN A 135 92.01 -46.86 -32.49
CA GLN A 135 91.90 -45.52 -31.94
C GLN A 135 90.60 -44.82 -32.38
N GLN A 136 90.27 -44.88 -33.68
CA GLN A 136 88.99 -44.36 -34.21
C GLN A 136 87.76 -45.06 -33.60
N LEU A 137 87.86 -46.34 -33.26
CA LEU A 137 86.79 -47.09 -32.59
C LEU A 137 86.65 -46.71 -31.11
N ILE A 138 87.75 -46.41 -30.41
CA ILE A 138 87.73 -45.87 -29.05
C ILE A 138 87.05 -44.50 -29.06
N GLU A 139 87.51 -43.57 -29.90
CA GLU A 139 86.96 -42.21 -30.02
C GLU A 139 85.45 -42.22 -30.37
N LYS A 140 85.02 -43.11 -31.26
CA LYS A 140 83.58 -43.29 -31.58
C LYS A 140 82.78 -43.88 -30.42
N ASN A 141 83.36 -44.79 -29.65
CA ASN A 141 82.69 -45.41 -28.50
C ASN A 141 82.59 -44.44 -27.31
N GLU A 142 83.61 -43.61 -27.09
CA GLU A 142 83.60 -42.51 -26.13
C GLU A 142 82.54 -41.47 -26.55
N ALA A 143 82.53 -41.03 -27.81
CA ALA A 143 81.50 -40.10 -28.32
C ALA A 143 80.07 -40.66 -28.20
N ALA A 144 79.87 -41.96 -28.48
CA ALA A 144 78.57 -42.62 -28.30
C ALA A 144 78.18 -42.78 -26.82
N SER A 145 79.15 -42.95 -25.91
CA SER A 145 78.91 -42.95 -24.47
C SER A 145 78.50 -41.55 -23.98
N ASP A 146 79.18 -40.51 -24.46
CA ASP A 146 78.83 -39.10 -24.22
C ASP A 146 77.42 -38.75 -24.74
N GLU A 147 77.05 -39.24 -25.92
CA GLU A 147 75.70 -39.07 -26.45
C GLU A 147 74.65 -39.83 -25.61
N ASN A 148 74.93 -41.07 -25.20
CA ASN A 148 74.03 -41.84 -24.33
C ASN A 148 73.84 -41.20 -22.94
N THR A 149 74.87 -40.61 -22.34
CA THR A 149 74.70 -39.88 -21.06
C THR A 149 73.85 -38.62 -21.24
N ARG A 150 74.10 -37.82 -22.29
CA ARG A 150 73.27 -36.64 -22.64
C ARG A 150 71.82 -37.02 -22.94
N LEU A 151 71.58 -38.13 -23.64
CA LEU A 151 70.23 -38.65 -23.89
C LEU A 151 69.57 -39.15 -22.60
N SER A 152 70.32 -39.81 -21.70
CA SER A 152 69.82 -40.20 -20.38
C SER A 152 69.38 -38.98 -19.55
N ASP A 153 70.17 -37.90 -19.55
CA ASP A 153 69.87 -36.69 -18.79
C ASP A 153 68.75 -35.84 -19.41
N THR A 154 68.66 -35.78 -20.74
CA THR A 154 67.48 -35.15 -21.38
C THR A 154 66.21 -35.95 -21.09
N VAL A 155 66.23 -37.28 -21.13
CA VAL A 155 65.09 -38.14 -20.73
C VAL A 155 64.70 -37.90 -19.28
N LYS A 156 65.64 -37.84 -18.32
CA LYS A 156 65.35 -37.47 -16.92
C LYS A 156 64.68 -36.10 -16.82
N SER A 157 65.20 -35.10 -17.53
CA SER A 157 64.64 -33.74 -17.52
C SER A 157 63.21 -33.67 -18.10
N LEU A 158 62.92 -34.49 -19.12
CA LEU A 158 61.60 -34.63 -19.71
C LEU A 158 60.64 -35.40 -18.80
N GLN A 159 61.11 -36.42 -18.08
CA GLN A 159 60.31 -37.14 -17.07
C GLN A 159 59.93 -36.22 -15.91
N VAL A 160 60.84 -35.38 -15.41
CA VAL A 160 60.55 -34.38 -14.37
C VAL A 160 59.51 -33.36 -14.86
N ARG A 161 59.69 -32.81 -16.07
CA ARG A 161 58.72 -31.88 -16.68
C ARG A 161 57.37 -32.53 -16.95
N LEU A 162 57.34 -33.82 -17.31
CA LEU A 162 56.08 -34.55 -17.50
C LEU A 162 55.35 -34.72 -16.17
N ALA A 163 56.06 -35.09 -15.09
CA ALA A 163 55.49 -35.20 -13.75
C ALA A 163 54.98 -33.86 -13.20
N GLU A 164 55.71 -32.77 -13.46
CA GLU A 164 55.30 -31.40 -13.15
C GLU A 164 54.00 -31.04 -13.90
N LYS A 165 53.92 -31.31 -15.21
CA LYS A 165 52.72 -31.04 -16.00
C LYS A 165 51.54 -31.97 -15.70
N THR A 166 51.75 -33.23 -15.31
CA THR A 166 50.64 -34.05 -14.79
C THR A 166 50.10 -33.49 -13.49
N GLY A 167 50.97 -33.06 -12.57
CA GLY A 167 50.58 -32.39 -11.33
C GLY A 167 49.79 -31.09 -11.57
N GLU A 168 50.21 -30.25 -12.52
CA GLU A 168 49.42 -29.08 -12.95
C GLU A 168 48.04 -29.47 -13.48
N THR A 169 47.94 -30.51 -14.32
CA THR A 169 46.63 -30.96 -14.85
C THR A 169 45.73 -31.58 -13.79
N GLU A 170 46.29 -32.25 -12.79
CA GLU A 170 45.54 -32.78 -11.62
C GLU A 170 45.01 -31.64 -10.74
N GLN A 171 45.82 -30.62 -10.46
CA GLN A 171 45.38 -29.41 -9.74
C GLN A 171 44.31 -28.64 -10.51
N LEU A 172 44.46 -28.49 -11.83
CA LEU A 172 43.47 -27.83 -12.68
C LEU A 172 42.15 -28.63 -12.75
N SER A 173 42.20 -29.96 -12.85
CA SER A 173 40.98 -30.78 -12.87
C SER A 173 40.27 -30.79 -11.50
N ALA A 174 41.01 -30.77 -10.39
CA ALA A 174 40.45 -30.61 -9.05
C ALA A 174 39.75 -29.24 -8.88
N SER A 175 40.41 -28.15 -9.26
CA SER A 175 39.81 -26.81 -9.17
C SER A 175 38.59 -26.62 -10.10
N LEU A 176 38.56 -27.28 -11.26
CA LEU A 176 37.37 -27.36 -12.10
C LEU A 176 36.23 -28.11 -11.40
N ALA A 177 36.49 -29.24 -10.75
CA ALA A 177 35.48 -29.98 -10.00
C ALA A 177 34.93 -29.18 -8.81
N GLU A 178 35.78 -28.42 -8.10
CA GLU A 178 35.34 -27.49 -7.04
C GLU A 178 34.47 -26.35 -7.60
N LEU A 179 34.86 -25.76 -8.73
CA LEU A 179 34.07 -24.71 -9.41
C LEU A 179 32.73 -25.24 -9.92
N GLU A 180 32.66 -26.47 -10.45
CA GLU A 180 31.39 -27.09 -10.84
C GLU A 180 30.50 -27.41 -9.63
N ALA A 181 31.07 -27.89 -8.53
CA ALA A 181 30.34 -28.10 -7.28
C ALA A 181 29.77 -26.79 -6.72
N LEU A 182 30.57 -25.71 -6.70
CA LEU A 182 30.13 -24.37 -6.31
C LEU A 182 29.03 -23.83 -7.25
N ARG A 183 29.18 -23.99 -8.57
CA ARG A 183 28.17 -23.57 -9.55
C ARG A 183 26.85 -24.31 -9.36
N ASN A 184 26.90 -25.62 -9.14
CA ASN A 184 25.71 -26.45 -8.95
C ASN A 184 25.03 -26.15 -7.60
N ARG A 185 25.81 -25.84 -6.55
CA ARG A 185 25.28 -25.33 -5.28
C ARG A 185 24.57 -24.00 -5.47
N LEU A 186 25.22 -23.00 -6.08
CA LEU A 186 24.65 -21.67 -6.32
C LEU A 186 23.39 -21.74 -7.21
N ALA A 187 23.36 -22.63 -8.21
CA ALA A 187 22.17 -22.88 -9.02
C ALA A 187 21.01 -23.46 -8.19
N THR A 188 21.30 -24.29 -7.19
CA THR A 188 20.31 -24.85 -6.26
C THR A 188 19.78 -23.79 -5.30
N GLU A 189 20.67 -22.97 -4.72
CA GLU A 189 20.32 -21.86 -3.83
C GLU A 189 19.49 -20.79 -4.57
N LEU A 190 19.83 -20.49 -5.84
CA LEU A 190 19.06 -19.60 -6.71
C LEU A 190 17.66 -20.18 -7.05
N ALA A 191 17.57 -21.48 -7.32
CA ALA A 191 16.29 -22.15 -7.59
C ALA A 191 15.36 -22.13 -6.35
N GLY A 192 15.92 -22.28 -5.15
CA GLY A 192 15.20 -22.10 -3.88
C GLY A 192 14.66 -20.68 -3.74
N ALA A 193 15.53 -19.66 -3.85
CA ALA A 193 15.13 -18.26 -3.72
C ALA A 193 14.06 -17.82 -4.75
N LEU A 194 14.08 -18.38 -5.97
CA LEU A 194 13.03 -18.17 -6.97
C LEU A 194 11.70 -18.85 -6.62
N GLY A 195 11.74 -19.94 -5.85
CA GLY A 195 10.56 -20.55 -5.22
C GLY A 195 9.99 -19.63 -4.13
N ASP A 196 10.84 -19.22 -3.18
CA ASP A 196 10.46 -18.35 -2.05
C ASP A 196 9.82 -17.04 -2.53
N ILE A 197 10.42 -16.38 -3.54
CA ILE A 197 9.88 -15.16 -4.14
C ILE A 197 8.47 -15.40 -4.72
N LYS A 198 8.26 -16.53 -5.39
CA LYS A 198 6.97 -16.86 -6.00
C LYS A 198 5.90 -17.17 -4.94
N GLU A 199 6.27 -17.82 -3.85
CA GLU A 199 5.37 -18.07 -2.73
C GLU A 199 4.96 -16.75 -2.06
N LEU A 200 5.92 -15.87 -1.76
CA LEU A 200 5.69 -14.52 -1.24
C LEU A 200 4.84 -13.64 -2.19
N GLU A 201 5.00 -13.76 -3.51
CA GLU A 201 4.11 -13.11 -4.48
C GLU A 201 2.66 -13.62 -4.37
N THR A 202 2.47 -14.93 -4.15
CA THR A 202 1.12 -15.47 -3.94
C THR A 202 0.51 -15.06 -2.61
N GLU A 203 1.25 -15.10 -1.49
CA GLU A 203 0.79 -14.62 -0.18
C GLU A 203 0.43 -13.14 -0.20
N LYS A 204 1.25 -12.31 -0.87
CA LYS A 204 0.97 -10.89 -1.08
C LYS A 204 -0.32 -10.70 -1.87
N SER A 205 -0.52 -11.45 -2.96
CA SER A 205 -1.74 -11.35 -3.77
C SER A 205 -3.01 -11.72 -2.99
N GLN A 206 -2.93 -12.73 -2.11
CA GLN A 206 -4.01 -13.10 -1.20
C GLN A 206 -4.27 -11.98 -0.17
N SER A 207 -3.21 -11.45 0.44
CA SER A 207 -3.28 -10.33 1.38
C SER A 207 -3.90 -9.06 0.76
N GLU A 208 -3.62 -8.78 -0.51
CA GLU A 208 -4.22 -7.66 -1.25
C GLU A 208 -5.71 -7.90 -1.55
N ILE A 209 -6.12 -9.15 -1.82
CA ILE A 209 -7.54 -9.55 -1.97
C ILE A 209 -8.29 -9.43 -0.64
N GLU A 210 -7.73 -9.94 0.46
CA GLU A 210 -8.33 -9.82 1.80
C GLU A 210 -8.48 -8.35 2.23
N ARG A 211 -7.44 -7.52 2.00
CA ARG A 211 -7.51 -6.09 2.30
C ARG A 211 -8.54 -5.37 1.43
N ALA A 212 -8.73 -5.79 0.19
CA ALA A 212 -9.78 -5.27 -0.69
C ALA A 212 -11.18 -5.67 -0.19
N ASP A 213 -11.38 -6.88 0.32
CA ASP A 213 -12.68 -7.29 0.85
C ASP A 213 -13.00 -6.66 2.20
N LEU A 214 -12.04 -6.59 3.13
CA LEU A 214 -12.18 -5.85 4.39
C LEU A 214 -12.52 -4.36 4.14
N SER A 215 -11.96 -3.76 3.09
CA SER A 215 -12.32 -2.40 2.66
C SER A 215 -13.79 -2.28 2.19
N ARG A 216 -14.31 -3.28 1.44
CA ARG A 216 -15.74 -3.35 1.09
C ARG A 216 -16.62 -3.54 2.32
N GLN A 217 -16.24 -4.44 3.23
CA GLN A 217 -16.98 -4.68 4.47
C GLN A 217 -17.08 -3.40 5.30
N LEU A 218 -15.96 -2.68 5.50
CA LEU A 218 -15.94 -1.37 6.16
C LEU A 218 -16.82 -0.33 5.45
N ALA A 219 -16.82 -0.28 4.12
CA ALA A 219 -17.71 0.61 3.37
C ALA A 219 -19.19 0.30 3.64
N THR A 220 -19.61 -0.97 3.59
CA THR A 220 -21.00 -1.36 3.89
C THR A 220 -21.40 -1.15 5.35
N LEU A 221 -20.45 -1.28 6.30
CA LEU A 221 -20.69 -0.96 7.70
C LEU A 221 -20.86 0.56 7.92
N ASN A 222 -20.04 1.39 7.27
CA ASN A 222 -20.18 2.84 7.31
C ASN A 222 -21.50 3.30 6.68
N GLU A 223 -21.94 2.69 5.58
CA GLU A 223 -23.25 2.96 4.98
C GLU A 223 -24.39 2.59 5.93
N ARG A 224 -24.35 1.40 6.56
CA ARG A 224 -25.32 0.99 7.59
C ARG A 224 -25.33 1.92 8.79
N LEU A 225 -24.18 2.42 9.23
CA LEU A 225 -24.08 3.40 10.31
C LEU A 225 -24.70 4.75 9.91
N ALA A 226 -24.52 5.21 8.67
CA ALA A 226 -25.17 6.41 8.15
C ALA A 226 -26.71 6.24 8.05
N GLN A 227 -27.19 5.08 7.58
CA GLN A 227 -28.61 4.73 7.56
C GLN A 227 -29.19 4.69 8.99
N LEU A 228 -28.50 4.07 9.95
CA LEU A 228 -28.90 4.05 11.36
C LEU A 228 -28.90 5.44 11.99
N ALA A 229 -27.94 6.31 11.67
CA ALA A 229 -27.94 7.70 12.12
C ALA A 229 -29.16 8.46 11.58
N ALA A 230 -29.46 8.34 10.28
CA ALA A 230 -30.62 8.97 9.65
C ALA A 230 -31.96 8.48 10.26
N THR A 231 -32.11 7.17 10.48
CA THR A 231 -33.32 6.64 11.14
C THR A 231 -33.45 7.12 12.59
N ASN A 232 -32.34 7.30 13.32
CA ASN A 232 -32.37 7.86 14.67
C ASN A 232 -32.75 9.35 14.68
N THR A 233 -32.28 10.16 13.71
CA THR A 233 -32.70 11.57 13.61
C THR A 233 -34.18 11.68 13.26
N GLU A 234 -34.70 10.80 12.41
CA GLU A 234 -36.13 10.79 12.07
C GLU A 234 -37.01 10.27 13.23
N LEU A 235 -36.61 9.22 13.94
CA LEU A 235 -37.29 8.82 15.18
C LEU A 235 -37.23 9.92 16.26
N GLY A 236 -36.19 10.75 16.26
CA GLY A 236 -36.11 11.97 17.08
C GLY A 236 -37.08 13.08 16.65
N SER A 237 -37.26 13.27 15.34
CA SER A 237 -38.24 14.19 14.75
C SER A 237 -39.67 13.76 15.15
N GLN A 238 -40.01 12.49 14.93
CA GLN A 238 -41.31 11.91 15.23
C GLN A 238 -41.63 11.95 16.72
N ARG A 239 -40.67 11.61 17.60
CA ARG A 239 -40.82 11.75 19.06
C ARG A 239 -41.09 13.19 19.51
N THR A 240 -40.55 14.17 18.80
CA THR A 240 -40.77 15.60 19.10
C THR A 240 -42.15 16.05 18.62
N THR A 241 -42.57 15.65 17.42
CA THR A 241 -43.92 15.88 16.90
C THR A 241 -45.00 15.25 17.79
N LEU A 242 -44.82 13.98 18.19
CA LEU A 242 -45.73 13.29 19.11
C LEU A 242 -45.78 13.97 20.48
N ARG A 243 -44.65 14.42 21.04
CA ARG A 243 -44.62 15.19 22.30
C ARG A 243 -45.43 16.49 22.18
N ASN A 244 -45.29 17.21 21.06
CA ASN A 244 -46.02 18.44 20.81
C ASN A 244 -47.54 18.19 20.66
N GLN A 245 -47.93 17.11 19.97
CA GLN A 245 -49.34 16.69 19.84
C GLN A 245 -49.95 16.31 21.20
N VAL A 246 -49.23 15.56 22.04
CA VAL A 246 -49.67 15.25 23.42
C VAL A 246 -49.81 16.52 24.25
N GLY A 247 -48.91 17.50 24.10
CA GLY A 247 -49.03 18.82 24.74
C GLY A 247 -50.27 19.60 24.29
N GLN A 248 -50.55 19.61 22.98
CA GLN A 248 -51.74 20.26 22.40
C GLN A 248 -53.05 19.59 22.88
N LEU A 249 -53.10 18.26 22.89
CA LEU A 249 -54.24 17.49 23.40
C LEU A 249 -54.45 17.71 24.91
N GLY A 250 -53.35 17.84 25.67
CA GLY A 250 -53.40 18.21 27.08
C GLY A 250 -53.98 19.61 27.31
N ALA A 251 -53.54 20.60 26.54
CA ALA A 251 -54.09 21.97 26.61
C ALA A 251 -55.60 21.97 26.30
N LEU A 252 -55.99 21.38 25.17
CA LEU A 252 -57.40 21.24 24.75
C LEU A 252 -58.26 20.52 25.79
N LEU A 253 -57.73 19.50 26.47
CA LEU A 253 -58.42 18.82 27.56
C LEU A 253 -58.67 19.76 28.75
N THR A 254 -57.68 20.58 29.14
CA THR A 254 -57.89 21.57 30.22
C THR A 254 -58.83 22.71 29.81
N ASP A 255 -58.84 23.12 28.54
CA ASP A 255 -59.79 24.10 28.01
C ASP A 255 -61.21 23.51 28.03
N ALA A 256 -61.39 22.27 27.58
CA ALA A 256 -62.67 21.56 27.63
C ALA A 256 -63.17 21.31 29.07
N GLN A 257 -62.27 21.01 30.01
CA GLN A 257 -62.60 20.91 31.44
C GLN A 257 -63.04 22.27 32.02
N ARG A 258 -62.33 23.35 31.71
CA ARG A 258 -62.72 24.72 32.12
C ARG A 258 -64.04 25.15 31.50
N ALA A 259 -64.28 24.88 30.22
CA ALA A 259 -65.55 25.14 29.55
C ALA A 259 -66.70 24.33 30.17
N ARG A 260 -66.48 23.05 30.51
CA ARG A 260 -67.47 22.20 31.19
C ARG A 260 -67.81 22.73 32.59
N ALA A 261 -66.83 23.19 33.36
CA ALA A 261 -67.05 23.77 34.69
C ALA A 261 -67.78 25.12 34.62
N ALA A 262 -67.46 25.95 33.63
CA ALA A 262 -68.21 27.19 33.36
C ALA A 262 -69.67 26.90 32.94
N ALA A 263 -69.89 25.85 32.14
CA ALA A 263 -71.24 25.44 31.74
C ALA A 263 -72.06 24.87 32.90
N SER A 264 -71.48 24.12 33.85
CA SER A 264 -72.20 23.69 35.05
C SER A 264 -72.56 24.87 35.95
N ALA A 265 -71.63 25.79 36.21
CA ALA A 265 -71.90 26.99 36.99
C ALA A 265 -72.96 27.90 36.35
N LEU A 266 -72.99 28.01 35.01
CA LEU A 266 -74.04 28.72 34.30
C LEU A 266 -75.41 28.03 34.43
N ASN A 267 -75.46 26.70 34.36
CA ASN A 267 -76.70 25.94 34.55
C ASN A 267 -77.22 26.05 35.99
N GLU A 268 -76.33 26.06 36.98
CA GLU A 268 -76.68 26.29 38.39
C GLU A 268 -77.27 27.70 38.59
N ALA A 269 -76.59 28.74 38.08
CA ALA A 269 -77.08 30.12 38.13
C ALA A 269 -78.40 30.34 37.37
N LEU A 270 -78.61 29.65 36.24
CA LEU A 270 -79.89 29.64 35.53
C LEU A 270 -81.00 28.95 36.33
N GLY A 271 -80.67 27.88 37.08
CA GLY A 271 -81.57 27.24 38.03
C GLY A 271 -82.00 28.22 39.13
N GLU A 272 -81.05 28.87 39.80
CA GLU A 272 -81.33 29.91 40.82
C GLU A 272 -82.18 31.05 40.26
N GLN A 273 -81.90 31.54 39.05
CA GLN A 273 -82.72 32.56 38.40
C GLN A 273 -84.13 32.07 38.10
N LEU A 274 -84.29 30.82 37.66
CA LEU A 274 -85.60 30.25 37.34
C LEU A 274 -86.45 30.07 38.61
N ASP A 275 -85.87 29.58 39.71
CA ASP A 275 -86.57 29.48 41.00
C ASP A 275 -86.82 30.86 41.64
N ALA A 276 -85.94 31.85 41.45
CA ALA A 276 -86.20 33.23 41.86
C ALA A 276 -87.35 33.87 41.05
N VAL A 277 -87.41 33.65 39.75
CA VAL A 277 -88.53 34.07 38.88
C VAL A 277 -89.82 33.35 39.27
N ARG A 278 -89.77 32.04 39.52
CA ARG A 278 -90.91 31.23 39.99
C ARG A 278 -91.43 31.72 41.35
N THR A 279 -90.55 32.07 42.27
CA THR A 279 -90.92 32.64 43.58
C THR A 279 -91.58 34.01 43.43
N ARG A 280 -91.03 34.90 42.59
CA ARG A 280 -91.66 36.20 42.26
C ARG A 280 -93.01 36.05 41.57
N TYR A 281 -93.14 35.08 40.67
CA TYR A 281 -94.40 34.75 39.99
C TYR A 281 -95.46 34.27 40.98
N ASN A 282 -95.12 33.32 41.86
CA ASN A 282 -96.01 32.83 42.91
C ASN A 282 -96.49 33.97 43.82
N LEU A 283 -95.56 34.82 44.28
CA LEU A 283 -95.88 36.00 45.11
C LEU A 283 -96.79 36.99 44.37
N SER A 284 -96.59 37.18 43.07
CA SER A 284 -97.43 38.05 42.24
C SER A 284 -98.84 37.47 42.03
N VAL A 285 -98.96 36.14 41.88
CA VAL A 285 -100.26 35.44 41.83
C VAL A 285 -101.00 35.56 43.17
N GLU A 286 -100.29 35.44 44.29
CA GLU A 286 -100.84 35.64 45.65
C GLU A 286 -101.29 37.08 45.87
N GLN A 287 -100.49 38.07 45.47
CA GLN A 287 -100.88 39.50 45.48
C GLN A 287 -102.11 39.78 44.60
N LEU A 288 -102.20 39.17 43.42
CA LEU A 288 -103.38 39.29 42.54
C LEU A 288 -104.63 38.62 43.13
N ALA A 289 -104.48 37.56 43.93
CA ALA A 289 -105.58 36.96 44.67
C ALA A 289 -106.06 37.88 45.80
N LEU A 290 -105.14 38.47 46.58
CA LEU A 290 -105.47 39.44 47.62
C LEU A 290 -106.16 40.70 47.07
N ILE A 291 -105.64 41.28 45.98
CA ILE A 291 -106.25 42.45 45.32
C ILE A 291 -107.63 42.11 44.75
N ARG A 292 -107.84 40.88 44.24
CA ARG A 292 -109.16 40.42 43.78
C ARG A 292 -110.15 40.28 44.93
N ASP A 293 -109.72 39.76 46.08
CA ASP A 293 -110.59 39.65 47.26
C ASP A 293 -110.92 41.03 47.84
N GLU A 294 -109.95 41.95 47.91
CA GLU A 294 -110.19 43.34 48.31
C GLU A 294 -111.16 44.05 47.34
N LEU A 295 -111.06 43.80 46.03
CA LEU A 295 -112.02 44.30 45.05
C LEU A 295 -113.43 43.73 45.28
N LEU A 296 -113.56 42.42 45.55
CA LEU A 296 -114.85 41.79 45.85
C LEU A 296 -115.48 42.37 47.14
N GLN A 297 -114.66 42.59 48.18
CA GLN A 297 -115.08 43.25 49.42
C GLN A 297 -115.51 44.71 49.17
N ARG A 298 -114.80 45.44 48.31
CA ARG A 298 -115.17 46.81 47.92
C ARG A 298 -116.43 46.87 47.06
N GLU A 299 -116.65 45.92 46.16
CA GLU A 299 -117.88 45.80 45.36
C GLU A 299 -119.09 45.50 46.24
N THR A 300 -118.99 44.52 47.14
CA THR A 300 -120.06 44.20 48.10
C THR A 300 -120.36 45.37 49.04
N ALA A 301 -119.34 46.07 49.56
CA ALA A 301 -119.53 47.29 50.35
C ALA A 301 -120.16 48.45 49.54
N LEU A 302 -119.85 48.58 48.25
CA LEU A 302 -120.48 49.56 47.35
C LEU A 302 -121.95 49.23 47.09
N ASP A 303 -122.31 47.96 46.92
CA ASP A 303 -123.70 47.55 46.74
C ASP A 303 -124.51 47.62 48.05
N GLU A 304 -123.91 47.37 49.21
CA GLU A 304 -124.52 47.72 50.50
C GLU A 304 -124.80 49.22 50.61
N GLU A 305 -123.84 50.08 50.23
CA GLU A 305 -124.00 51.53 50.34
C GLU A 305 -124.99 52.08 49.29
N ARG A 306 -125.10 51.43 48.13
CA ARG A 306 -126.19 51.65 47.16
C ARG A 306 -127.54 51.28 47.75
N GLN A 307 -127.69 50.11 48.37
CA GLN A 307 -128.94 49.71 49.03
C GLN A 307 -129.31 50.67 50.18
N LYS A 308 -128.33 51.15 50.96
CA LYS A 308 -128.53 52.21 51.95
C LYS A 308 -128.97 53.53 51.32
N ARG A 309 -128.42 53.91 50.16
CA ARG A 309 -128.87 55.08 49.38
C ARG A 309 -130.28 54.92 48.83
N GLU A 310 -130.65 53.77 48.26
CA GLU A 310 -132.00 53.51 47.76
C GLU A 310 -133.01 53.53 48.92
N ALA A 311 -132.69 52.92 50.06
CA ALA A 311 -133.51 53.00 51.27
C ALA A 311 -133.60 54.43 51.84
N ALA A 312 -132.55 55.25 51.70
CA ALA A 312 -132.57 56.67 52.06
C ALA A 312 -133.41 57.51 51.08
N GLU A 313 -133.34 57.25 49.78
CA GLU A 313 -134.16 57.91 48.75
C GLU A 313 -135.64 57.52 48.91
N GLN A 314 -135.96 56.27 49.28
CA GLN A 314 -137.31 55.87 49.70
C GLN A 314 -137.80 56.61 50.96
N ARG A 315 -136.93 56.83 51.97
CA ARG A 315 -137.27 57.66 53.13
C ARG A 315 -137.48 59.13 52.78
N VAL A 316 -136.73 59.68 51.83
CA VAL A 316 -136.92 61.05 51.32
C VAL A 316 -138.23 61.17 50.51
N LEU A 317 -138.63 60.11 49.78
CA LEU A 317 -139.94 60.04 49.12
C LEU A 317 -141.09 60.01 50.14
N ALA A 318 -140.97 59.22 51.22
CA ALA A 318 -141.96 59.21 52.30
C ALA A 318 -142.08 60.60 52.97
N LEU A 319 -140.95 61.20 53.38
CA LEU A 319 -140.91 62.53 53.98
C LEU A 319 -141.45 63.64 53.06
N LYS A 320 -141.37 63.48 51.74
CA LYS A 320 -142.02 64.40 50.78
C LYS A 320 -143.54 64.23 50.74
N GLY A 321 -144.06 63.03 50.96
CA GLY A 321 -145.49 62.81 51.17
C GLY A 321 -145.99 63.50 52.44
N ASP A 322 -145.32 63.24 53.56
CA ASP A 322 -145.66 63.81 54.88
C ASP A 322 -145.64 65.35 54.89
N TYR A 323 -144.79 65.98 54.07
CA TYR A 323 -144.68 67.44 53.98
C TYR A 323 -145.87 68.10 53.24
N VAL A 324 -146.37 67.48 52.16
CA VAL A 324 -147.52 68.00 51.40
C VAL A 324 -148.79 68.01 52.27
N ASP A 325 -148.98 66.96 53.05
CA ASP A 325 -150.10 66.81 53.98
C ASP A 325 -150.08 67.84 55.13
N LEU A 326 -148.93 68.47 55.39
CA LEU A 326 -148.76 69.51 56.40
C LEU A 326 -148.94 70.93 55.84
N GLU A 327 -148.51 71.17 54.59
CA GLU A 327 -148.62 72.46 53.91
C GLU A 327 -150.09 72.89 53.67
N GLU A 328 -150.96 71.93 53.31
CA GLU A 328 -152.39 72.20 53.07
C GLU A 328 -153.13 72.66 54.35
N LYS A 329 -152.71 72.19 55.54
CA LYS A 329 -153.35 72.50 56.83
C LYS A 329 -152.98 73.89 57.37
N TYR A 330 -151.88 74.49 56.94
CA TYR A 330 -151.41 75.80 57.42
C TYR A 330 -152.12 76.98 56.72
N ASN A 331 -152.40 76.85 55.42
CA ASN A 331 -152.89 77.96 54.59
C ASN A 331 -154.37 78.35 54.80
N LEU A 332 -155.10 77.68 55.71
CA LEU A 332 -156.51 77.96 56.02
C LEU A 332 -156.74 79.00 57.14
N LEU A 333 -155.68 79.52 57.79
CA LEU A 333 -155.78 80.21 59.08
C LEU A 333 -155.41 81.71 59.11
N VAL A 334 -155.15 82.36 57.96
CA VAL A 334 -154.71 83.78 57.91
C VAL A 334 -155.56 84.64 56.97
N ARG A 335 -155.92 85.85 57.41
CA ARG A 335 -156.53 86.92 56.59
C ARG A 335 -155.76 88.26 56.78
N PRO A 336 -155.70 89.14 55.76
CA PRO A 336 -154.96 90.41 55.82
C PRO A 336 -155.67 91.51 56.63
N ALA A 337 -154.94 92.56 57.01
CA ALA A 337 -155.37 93.60 57.96
C ALA A 337 -155.94 94.89 57.32
N ARG A 338 -156.66 95.68 58.13
CA ARG A 338 -157.29 96.98 57.79
C ARG A 338 -156.25 98.09 57.54
N SER A 339 -156.47 98.93 56.53
CA SER A 339 -155.59 100.07 56.16
C SER A 339 -156.39 101.30 55.73
N THR A 340 -155.85 102.50 55.99
CA THR A 340 -156.44 103.79 55.59
C THR A 340 -156.03 104.25 54.18
N GLU A 341 -155.11 103.55 53.53
CA GLU A 341 -154.49 104.02 52.29
C GLU A 341 -155.47 104.03 51.10
N GLY A 342 -155.53 105.15 50.38
CA GLY A 342 -156.47 105.37 49.28
C GLY A 342 -157.95 105.51 49.67
N ARG A 343 -158.28 105.73 50.96
CA ARG A 343 -159.67 105.80 51.45
C ARG A 343 -160.11 107.23 51.80
N TYR A 344 -161.41 107.48 51.71
CA TYR A 344 -162.01 108.75 52.08
C TYR A 344 -162.28 108.78 53.59
N VAL A 345 -161.43 109.49 54.33
CA VAL A 345 -161.42 109.49 55.80
C VAL A 345 -162.32 110.60 56.35
N VAL A 346 -163.42 110.23 56.99
CA VAL A 346 -164.27 111.14 57.77
C VAL A 346 -163.97 110.95 59.26
N GLU A 347 -163.82 112.05 60.00
CA GLU A 347 -163.65 112.00 61.45
C GLU A 347 -164.92 112.39 62.19
N VAL A 348 -165.29 111.58 63.18
CA VAL A 348 -166.52 111.75 63.97
C VAL A 348 -166.14 111.77 65.44
N ARG A 349 -166.40 112.88 66.12
CA ARG A 349 -166.19 113.03 67.56
C ARG A 349 -167.51 112.99 68.32
N TYR A 350 -167.56 112.26 69.42
CA TYR A 350 -168.72 112.21 70.32
C TYR A 350 -168.29 112.56 71.75
N THR A 351 -169.03 113.49 72.37
CA THR A 351 -168.85 113.94 73.75
C THR A 351 -170.21 114.23 74.40
N LYS A 352 -170.25 114.33 75.73
CA LYS A 352 -171.46 114.53 76.52
C LYS A 352 -171.12 115.41 77.73
N ARG A 353 -171.64 116.64 77.76
CA ARG A 353 -171.39 117.61 78.84
C ARG A 353 -172.70 118.07 79.45
N SER A 354 -172.78 118.08 80.78
CA SER A 354 -173.97 118.45 81.55
C SER A 354 -175.27 117.75 81.10
N GLY A 355 -175.17 116.47 80.72
CA GLY A 355 -176.31 115.66 80.24
C GLY A 355 -176.68 115.84 78.76
N VAL A 356 -176.09 116.82 78.06
CA VAL A 356 -176.34 117.07 76.63
C VAL A 356 -175.31 116.34 75.78
N ASN A 357 -175.79 115.56 74.80
CA ASN A 357 -174.96 114.86 73.81
C ASN A 357 -174.52 115.84 72.72
N LEU A 358 -173.21 115.89 72.44
CA LEU A 358 -172.59 116.75 71.44
C LEU A 358 -171.79 115.90 70.44
N TYR A 359 -172.26 115.86 69.20
CA TYR A 359 -171.58 115.23 68.07
C TYR A 359 -170.88 116.30 67.24
N GLN A 360 -169.67 115.98 66.76
CA GLN A 360 -168.92 116.85 65.86
C GLN A 360 -168.37 116.04 64.68
N ILE A 361 -168.43 116.59 63.46
CA ILE A 361 -167.90 115.96 62.25
C ILE A 361 -166.78 116.82 61.64
N ARG A 362 -165.77 116.16 61.06
CA ARG A 362 -164.72 116.79 60.24
C ARG A 362 -164.50 115.96 58.96
N GLU A 363 -164.83 116.58 57.84
CA GLU A 363 -164.65 116.03 56.49
C GLU A 363 -163.24 116.37 55.95
N PRO A 364 -162.66 115.54 55.06
CA PRO A 364 -161.30 115.73 54.57
C PRO A 364 -161.18 117.02 53.75
N GLY A 365 -160.44 117.98 54.30
CA GLY A 365 -160.30 119.35 53.77
C GLY A 365 -160.77 120.45 54.73
N SER A 366 -161.57 120.10 55.75
CA SER A 366 -161.96 121.04 56.81
C SER A 366 -160.96 121.06 57.97
N SER A 367 -160.56 122.25 58.40
CA SER A 367 -159.62 122.44 59.53
C SER A 367 -160.29 122.27 60.90
N GLU A 368 -161.55 122.66 61.03
CA GLU A 368 -162.30 122.65 62.30
C GLU A 368 -163.41 121.59 62.32
N TYR A 369 -163.85 121.21 63.53
CA TYR A 369 -164.97 120.28 63.72
C TYR A 369 -166.29 121.05 63.80
N ARG A 370 -167.28 120.66 62.99
CA ARG A 370 -168.62 121.24 63.00
C ARG A 370 -169.54 120.49 63.95
N ASN A 371 -170.15 121.19 64.90
CA ASN A 371 -171.20 120.63 65.78
C ASN A 371 -172.45 120.27 64.97
N VAL A 372 -173.02 119.09 65.21
CA VAL A 372 -174.20 118.56 64.52
C VAL A 372 -175.08 117.76 65.50
N SER A 373 -176.37 117.60 65.19
CA SER A 373 -177.22 116.60 65.86
C SER A 373 -176.85 115.19 65.40
N LEU A 374 -177.33 114.14 66.10
CA LEU A 374 -177.12 112.76 65.68
C LEU A 374 -177.72 112.46 64.30
N ASP A 375 -178.91 113.00 64.02
CA ASP A 375 -179.59 112.78 62.75
C ASP A 375 -178.90 113.53 61.60
N GLN A 376 -178.37 114.73 61.87
CA GLN A 376 -177.53 115.48 60.92
C GLN A 376 -176.19 114.76 60.66
N LEU A 377 -175.55 114.22 61.70
CA LEU A 377 -174.34 113.41 61.58
C LEU A 377 -174.59 112.19 60.68
N LYS A 378 -175.68 111.44 60.95
CA LYS A 378 -176.03 110.25 60.17
C LYS A 378 -176.38 110.59 58.73
N ALA A 379 -177.26 111.57 58.50
CA ALA A 379 -177.61 112.02 57.16
C ALA A 379 -176.36 112.42 56.34
N ARG A 380 -175.40 113.11 56.96
CA ARG A 380 -174.14 113.47 56.29
C ARG A 380 -173.22 112.28 56.02
N LEU A 381 -173.21 111.27 56.89
CA LEU A 381 -172.49 110.01 56.66
C LEU A 381 -173.18 109.12 55.60
N ASP A 382 -174.52 109.16 55.50
CA ASP A 382 -175.29 108.49 54.45
C ASP A 382 -175.07 109.16 53.08
N GLU A 383 -174.99 110.50 53.01
CA GLU A 383 -174.56 111.25 51.81
C GLU A 383 -173.15 110.83 51.37
N ILE A 384 -172.16 110.89 52.27
CA ILE A 384 -170.77 110.54 51.95
C ILE A 384 -170.63 109.04 51.61
N LYS A 385 -171.46 108.16 52.20
CA LYS A 385 -171.51 106.74 51.82
C LYS A 385 -172.10 106.55 50.42
N ALA A 386 -173.10 107.33 50.03
CA ALA A 386 -173.65 107.30 48.67
C ALA A 386 -172.62 107.79 47.63
N GLU A 387 -171.82 108.81 47.96
CA GLU A 387 -170.71 109.29 47.12
C GLU A 387 -169.54 108.29 47.05
N HIS A 388 -169.23 107.58 48.14
CA HIS A 388 -168.03 106.73 48.28
C HIS A 388 -168.30 105.30 48.83
N PRO A 389 -169.19 104.51 48.21
CA PRO A 389 -169.82 103.33 48.81
C PRO A 389 -168.91 102.14 49.18
N LYS A 390 -167.66 102.10 48.70
CA LYS A 390 -166.65 101.09 49.07
C LYS A 390 -165.32 101.68 49.57
N ASN A 391 -165.27 103.00 49.79
CA ASN A 391 -164.05 103.73 50.13
C ASN A 391 -164.18 104.63 51.37
N LEU A 392 -165.35 104.72 51.99
CA LEU A 392 -165.53 105.45 53.24
C LEU A 392 -164.79 104.76 54.40
N TYR A 393 -163.90 105.49 55.05
CA TYR A 393 -163.26 105.12 56.31
C TYR A 393 -163.78 106.06 57.40
N THR A 394 -164.36 105.49 58.46
CA THR A 394 -164.83 106.27 59.62
C THR A 394 -163.82 106.22 60.76
N ARG A 395 -163.25 107.38 61.09
CA ARG A 395 -162.36 107.56 62.24
C ARG A 395 -163.16 108.12 63.41
N ILE A 396 -163.45 107.27 64.37
CA ILE A 396 -164.27 107.62 65.53
C ILE A 396 -163.35 108.05 66.67
N ILE A 397 -163.62 109.23 67.25
CA ILE A 397 -162.80 109.89 68.24
C ILE A 397 -163.64 110.12 69.49
N ILE A 398 -163.24 109.53 70.61
CA ILE A 398 -163.92 109.67 71.90
C ILE A 398 -162.86 110.12 72.90
N PRO A 399 -162.82 111.43 73.26
CA PRO A 399 -161.86 111.96 74.23
C PRO A 399 -162.01 111.35 75.63
N ASP A 400 -160.93 111.36 76.42
CA ASP A 400 -160.95 110.84 77.79
C ASP A 400 -161.84 111.70 78.73
N ASP A 401 -162.04 112.99 78.41
CA ASP A 401 -162.97 113.90 79.11
C ASP A 401 -164.41 113.85 78.56
N SER A 402 -164.72 112.91 77.66
CA SER A 402 -165.97 112.91 76.89
C SER A 402 -167.26 112.75 77.70
N GLY A 403 -167.21 112.34 78.96
CA GLY A 403 -168.40 112.17 79.81
C GLY A 403 -169.33 111.02 79.38
N LEU A 404 -168.84 110.10 78.55
CA LEU A 404 -169.58 108.95 78.02
C LEU A 404 -169.27 107.67 78.80
N SER A 405 -170.28 106.82 78.98
CA SER A 405 -170.04 105.46 79.48
C SER A 405 -169.41 104.57 78.39
N TYR A 406 -168.68 103.52 78.80
CA TYR A 406 -168.09 102.54 77.89
C TYR A 406 -169.12 101.96 76.90
N ASN A 407 -170.34 101.67 77.36
CA ASN A 407 -171.40 101.14 76.50
C ASN A 407 -171.94 102.18 75.51
N GLU A 408 -172.02 103.46 75.87
CA GLU A 408 -172.37 104.52 74.89
C GLU A 408 -171.27 104.68 73.84
N ALA A 409 -170.01 104.70 74.28
CA ALA A 409 -168.85 104.81 73.40
C ALA A 409 -168.72 103.61 72.45
N TRP A 410 -168.84 102.38 72.97
CA TRP A 410 -168.73 101.16 72.18
C TRP A 410 -169.91 100.98 71.22
N ASN A 411 -171.16 101.21 71.67
CA ASN A 411 -172.32 101.11 70.77
C ASN A 411 -172.27 102.17 69.68
N PHE A 412 -171.86 103.42 69.97
CA PHE A 412 -171.66 104.44 68.95
C PHE A 412 -170.58 104.00 67.94
N THR A 413 -169.44 103.54 68.44
CA THR A 413 -168.31 103.08 67.63
C THR A 413 -168.70 101.92 66.70
N ASN A 414 -169.35 100.89 67.24
CA ASN A 414 -169.73 99.68 66.52
C ASN A 414 -170.86 99.94 65.51
N ASN A 415 -171.85 100.80 65.83
CA ASN A 415 -172.90 101.17 64.88
C ASN A 415 -172.34 101.98 63.71
N ILE A 416 -171.50 102.99 63.96
CA ILE A 416 -170.94 103.80 62.87
C ILE A 416 -169.96 102.99 62.01
N LEU A 417 -169.10 102.14 62.60
CA LEU A 417 -168.21 101.27 61.83
C LEU A 417 -168.98 100.29 60.93
N ASN A 418 -169.91 99.51 61.47
CA ASN A 418 -170.62 98.49 60.66
C ASN A 418 -171.58 99.10 59.63
N ALA A 419 -172.15 100.28 59.91
CA ALA A 419 -173.06 100.93 58.97
C ALA A 419 -172.32 101.70 57.85
N TYR A 420 -171.13 102.25 58.10
CA TYR A 420 -170.49 103.22 57.19
C TYR A 420 -169.04 102.88 56.78
N ASP A 421 -168.30 102.01 57.48
CA ASP A 421 -166.89 101.74 57.18
C ASP A 421 -166.67 100.66 56.10
N TYR A 422 -165.62 100.81 55.30
CA TYR A 422 -165.29 99.87 54.22
C TYR A 422 -164.85 98.47 54.69
N TYR A 423 -164.33 98.31 55.92
CA TYR A 423 -163.72 97.06 56.38
C TYR A 423 -164.73 96.06 57.00
N TYR A 424 -165.94 96.52 57.32
CA TYR A 424 -166.99 95.74 57.98
C TYR A 424 -168.20 95.48 57.05
N GLN A 425 -167.99 95.59 55.73
CA GLN A 425 -168.95 95.32 54.65
C GLN A 425 -168.40 94.28 53.67
#